data_AF-A0A520HL01-F1
#
_entry.id   AF-A0A520HL01-F1
#
_cell.length_a   1.000
_cell.length_b   1.000
_cell.length_c   1.000
_cell.angle_alpha   90.00
_cell.angle_beta   90.00
_cell.angle_gamma   90.00
#
_symmetry.space_group_name_H-M   'P 1'
#
loop_
_entity.id
_entity.type
_entity.pdbx_description
1 polymer ?
#
loop_
_entity_poly.entity_id
_entity_poly.type
_entity_poly.pdbx_seq_one_letter_code
_entity_poly.pdbx_strand_id
1 'polypeptide(L)'
;LQDRARTLFAKVLDAPGGGLRIQTIHGFCQGLLAAFPVEAGLTPGFRPLEAREEAGLAREALASMLSDAEREGRERPVEIVGRLSLRMGEGGAEAFLLACARALPALETLPVGIQPWLRRELGLPSGDIDEAIAEWCDALDLDAIARIAAANRAWGTATGQAAAATVQHWLDSEDRAATLDELASVVLTGTGTQRKASKKLIDAEPDYEVLARDLGEACTDVLSMVQRATYCDLLADGLEVGRDYARGYALAKRRAGAVDFDDLIATTVALLDQPGIGEWVRYKLDQATEHLLIDEAQDTNGHQWRIVRALADEFFVGRGIYAPSTRTLFTVGDYKQAIFGFQGT
;
A
#
# COMPACT_ATOMS: atom_id res chain seq x y z
N LEU A 1 31.01 -10.24 41.20
CA LEU A 1 29.85 -10.00 40.30
C LEU A 1 29.59 -11.19 39.38
N GLN A 2 30.61 -11.72 38.71
CA GLN A 2 30.50 -12.86 37.79
C GLN A 2 29.97 -14.15 38.43
N ASP A 3 30.46 -14.53 39.62
CA ASP A 3 29.99 -15.74 40.32
C ASP A 3 28.54 -15.61 40.79
N ARG A 4 28.14 -14.39 41.18
CA ARG A 4 26.76 -14.08 41.56
C ARG A 4 25.82 -14.13 40.34
N ALA A 5 26.26 -13.66 39.17
CA ALA A 5 25.51 -13.78 37.92
C ALA A 5 25.33 -15.25 37.50
N ARG A 6 26.38 -16.09 37.59
CA ARG A 6 26.30 -17.53 37.31
C ARG A 6 25.35 -18.26 38.24
N THR A 7 25.36 -17.92 39.53
CA THR A 7 24.45 -18.49 40.52
C THR A 7 23.00 -18.08 40.25
N LEU A 8 22.75 -16.84 39.82
CA LEU A 8 21.41 -16.38 39.45
C LEU A 8 20.92 -17.05 38.17
N PHE A 9 21.78 -17.23 37.17
CA PHE A 9 21.45 -17.93 35.93
C PHE A 9 21.05 -19.39 36.19
N ALA A 10 21.80 -20.12 37.02
CA ALA A 10 21.45 -21.49 37.42
C ALA A 10 20.09 -21.54 38.15
N LYS A 11 19.83 -20.60 39.06
CA LYS A 11 18.53 -20.49 39.75
C LYS A 11 17.35 -20.23 38.80
N VAL A 12 17.58 -19.51 37.70
CA VAL A 12 16.55 -19.21 36.70
C VAL A 12 16.25 -20.45 35.83
N LEU A 13 17.27 -21.26 35.52
CA LEU A 13 17.09 -22.52 34.79
C LEU A 13 16.37 -23.58 35.64
N ASP A 14 16.67 -23.64 36.94
CA ASP A 14 16.10 -24.63 37.86
C ASP A 14 14.72 -24.20 38.44
N ALA A 15 14.15 -23.09 37.98
CA ALA A 15 12.88 -22.57 38.49
C ALA A 15 11.68 -23.48 38.11
N PRO A 16 10.80 -23.81 39.08
CA PRO A 16 9.61 -24.62 38.81
C PRO A 16 8.65 -23.88 37.87
N GLY A 17 8.13 -24.56 36.85
CA GLY A 17 7.29 -23.96 35.79
C GLY A 17 7.93 -23.99 34.39
N GLY A 18 9.15 -24.51 34.26
CA GLY A 18 9.83 -24.72 32.98
C GLY A 18 10.92 -23.69 32.65
N GLY A 19 11.39 -22.94 33.66
CA GLY A 19 12.49 -21.98 33.51
C GLY A 19 12.19 -20.80 32.58
N LEU A 20 13.24 -20.07 32.21
CA LEU A 20 13.17 -18.95 31.26
C LEU A 20 12.88 -19.47 29.84
N ARG A 21 11.71 -19.12 29.29
CA ARG A 21 11.36 -19.42 27.89
C ARG A 21 11.87 -18.32 26.98
N ILE A 22 12.96 -18.60 26.27
CA ILE A 22 13.53 -17.70 25.25
C ILE A 22 13.06 -18.18 23.88
N GLN A 23 12.29 -17.36 23.17
CA GLN A 23 11.79 -17.67 21.83
C GLN A 23 11.53 -16.39 21.05
N THR A 24 11.53 -16.49 19.72
CA THR A 24 11.09 -15.40 18.84
C THR A 24 9.58 -15.23 18.95
N ILE A 25 9.07 -14.06 18.57
CA ILE A 25 7.62 -13.82 18.54
C ILE A 25 6.90 -14.77 17.57
N HIS A 26 7.53 -15.11 16.44
CA HIS A 26 7.01 -16.10 15.50
C HIS A 26 6.94 -17.50 16.13
N GLY A 27 7.98 -17.92 16.87
CA GLY A 27 7.97 -19.19 17.61
C GLY A 27 6.88 -19.23 18.68
N PHE A 28 6.67 -18.13 19.40
CA PHE A 28 5.54 -17.99 20.32
C PHE A 28 4.19 -18.17 19.59
N CYS A 29 3.97 -17.43 18.50
CA CYS A 29 2.73 -17.50 17.73
C CYS A 29 2.48 -18.90 17.18
N GLN A 30 3.51 -19.55 16.61
CA GLN A 30 3.42 -20.91 16.12
C GLN A 30 3.02 -21.89 17.23
N GLY A 31 3.66 -21.80 18.41
CA GLY A 31 3.34 -22.65 19.55
C GLY A 31 1.91 -22.44 20.07
N LEU A 32 1.47 -21.19 20.14
CA LEU A 32 0.11 -20.84 20.56
C LEU A 32 -0.95 -21.35 19.59
N LEU A 33 -0.76 -21.08 18.30
CA LEU A 33 -1.68 -21.50 17.24
C LEU A 33 -1.71 -23.04 17.09
N ALA A 34 -0.59 -23.74 17.33
CA ALA A 34 -0.55 -25.20 17.33
C ALA A 34 -1.34 -25.82 18.49
N ALA A 35 -1.50 -25.10 19.60
CA ALA A 35 -2.33 -25.54 20.73
C ALA A 35 -3.84 -25.29 20.48
N PHE A 36 -4.20 -24.34 19.63
CA PHE A 36 -5.58 -23.95 19.30
C PHE A 36 -5.82 -23.83 17.78
N PRO A 37 -5.50 -24.87 16.97
CA PRO A 37 -5.51 -24.72 15.52
C PRO A 37 -6.92 -24.56 14.97
N VAL A 38 -7.91 -25.24 15.55
CA VAL A 38 -9.30 -25.19 15.07
C VAL A 38 -9.93 -23.83 15.38
N GLU A 39 -9.69 -23.31 16.58
CA GLU A 39 -10.16 -22.00 17.02
C GLU A 39 -9.53 -20.88 16.19
N ALA A 40 -8.26 -21.04 15.80
CA ALA A 40 -7.55 -20.13 14.91
C ALA A 40 -7.96 -20.27 13.43
N GLY A 41 -8.84 -21.22 13.07
CA GLY A 41 -9.22 -21.47 11.68
C GLY A 41 -8.12 -22.11 10.82
N LEU A 42 -7.10 -22.71 11.46
CA LEU A 42 -5.96 -23.37 10.82
C LEU A 42 -6.17 -24.88 10.74
N THR A 43 -5.52 -25.49 9.74
CA THR A 43 -5.48 -26.96 9.61
C THR A 43 -4.65 -27.55 10.76
N PRO A 44 -5.14 -28.55 11.52
CA PRO A 44 -4.33 -29.23 12.53
C PRO A 44 -3.05 -29.80 11.92
N GLY A 45 -1.91 -29.51 12.56
CA GLY A 45 -0.58 -29.87 12.04
C GLY A 45 -0.06 -28.92 10.95
N PHE A 46 -0.55 -27.68 10.89
CA PHE A 46 -0.01 -26.67 9.99
C PHE A 46 1.50 -26.48 10.20
N ARG A 47 2.19 -26.00 9.16
CA ARG A 47 3.61 -25.70 9.22
C ARG A 47 3.91 -24.28 8.74
N PRO A 48 4.89 -23.58 9.33
CA PRO A 48 5.40 -22.34 8.76
C PRO A 48 6.05 -22.61 7.40
N LEU A 49 5.88 -21.69 6.46
CA LEU A 49 6.60 -21.68 5.18
C LEU A 49 7.98 -21.06 5.34
N GLU A 50 9.00 -21.71 4.76
CA GLU A 50 10.28 -21.05 4.54
C GLU A 50 10.21 -20.12 3.32
N ALA A 51 11.07 -19.10 3.27
CA ALA A 51 11.05 -18.07 2.21
C ALA A 51 11.09 -18.65 0.77
N ARG A 52 11.81 -19.76 0.57
CA ARG A 52 11.86 -20.43 -0.73
C ARG A 52 10.55 -21.12 -1.09
N GLU A 53 9.88 -21.70 -0.09
CA GLU A 53 8.58 -22.35 -0.27
C GLU A 53 7.47 -21.33 -0.49
N GLU A 54 7.49 -20.22 0.25
CA GLU A 54 6.59 -19.07 0.04
C GLU A 54 6.68 -18.57 -1.41
N ALA A 55 7.89 -18.31 -1.89
CA ALA A 55 8.12 -17.86 -3.27
C ALA A 55 7.69 -18.91 -4.32
N GLY A 56 7.82 -20.21 -4.01
CA GLY A 56 7.35 -21.29 -4.88
C GLY A 56 5.82 -21.32 -4.96
N LEU A 57 5.16 -21.30 -3.80
CA LEU A 57 3.71 -21.34 -3.68
C LEU A 57 3.04 -20.10 -4.29
N ALA A 58 3.67 -18.93 -4.14
CA ALA A 58 3.20 -17.67 -4.72
C ALA A 58 3.17 -17.74 -6.26
N ARG A 59 4.25 -18.23 -6.88
CA ARG A 59 4.30 -18.42 -8.33
C ARG A 59 3.32 -19.47 -8.82
N GLU A 60 3.16 -20.57 -8.08
CA GLU A 60 2.17 -21.60 -8.41
C GLU A 60 0.74 -21.04 -8.36
N ALA A 61 0.41 -20.23 -7.33
CA ALA A 61 -0.88 -19.57 -7.22
C ALA A 61 -1.14 -18.60 -8.39
N LEU A 62 -0.13 -17.81 -8.79
CA LEU A 62 -0.22 -16.93 -9.95
C LEU A 62 -0.45 -17.73 -11.24
N ALA A 63 0.36 -18.77 -11.48
CA ALA A 63 0.24 -19.62 -12.66
C ALA A 63 -1.13 -20.31 -12.74
N SER A 64 -1.64 -20.82 -11.60
CA SER A 64 -2.99 -21.40 -11.53
C SER A 64 -4.07 -20.36 -11.85
N MET A 65 -3.99 -19.17 -11.25
CA MET A 65 -4.97 -18.10 -11.49
C MET A 65 -5.05 -17.71 -12.98
N LEU A 66 -3.89 -17.55 -13.63
CA LEU A 66 -3.83 -17.20 -15.06
C LEU A 66 -4.34 -18.36 -15.93
N SER A 67 -3.94 -19.60 -15.65
CA SER A 67 -4.41 -20.79 -16.37
C SER A 67 -5.93 -20.99 -16.24
N ASP A 68 -6.47 -20.75 -15.05
CA ASP A 68 -7.91 -20.82 -14.79
C ASP A 68 -8.65 -19.70 -15.54
N ALA A 69 -8.10 -18.48 -15.57
CA ALA A 69 -8.65 -17.36 -16.32
C ALA A 69 -8.71 -17.64 -17.83
N GLU A 70 -7.64 -18.18 -18.42
CA GLU A 70 -7.61 -18.57 -19.82
C GLU A 70 -8.65 -19.66 -20.14
N ARG A 71 -8.74 -20.70 -19.30
CA ARG A 71 -9.73 -21.78 -19.46
C ARG A 71 -11.17 -21.28 -19.40
N GLU A 72 -11.43 -20.26 -18.59
CA GLU A 72 -12.74 -19.63 -18.44
C GLU A 72 -13.01 -18.52 -19.48
N GLY A 73 -12.06 -18.24 -20.38
CA GLY A 73 -12.17 -17.19 -21.38
C GLY A 73 -12.12 -15.77 -20.79
N ARG A 74 -11.55 -15.60 -19.61
CA ARG A 74 -11.35 -14.30 -18.95
C ARG A 74 -10.00 -13.72 -19.34
N GLU A 75 -10.00 -12.82 -20.32
CA GLU A 75 -8.77 -12.17 -20.82
C GLU A 75 -8.22 -11.11 -19.86
N ARG A 76 -9.11 -10.42 -19.14
CA ARG A 76 -8.79 -9.25 -18.31
C ARG A 76 -7.69 -9.49 -17.25
N PRO A 77 -7.66 -10.60 -16.49
CA PRO A 77 -6.58 -10.87 -15.54
C PRO A 77 -5.20 -10.98 -16.19
N VAL A 78 -5.11 -11.67 -17.34
CA VAL A 78 -3.85 -11.84 -18.07
C VAL A 78 -3.35 -10.50 -18.59
N GLU A 79 -4.25 -9.72 -19.17
CA GLU A 79 -3.95 -8.38 -19.68
C GLU A 79 -3.45 -7.43 -18.56
N ILE A 80 -4.15 -7.41 -17.42
CA ILE A 80 -3.78 -6.55 -16.27
C ILE A 80 -2.43 -6.97 -15.67
N VAL A 81 -2.18 -8.28 -15.47
CA VAL A 81 -0.87 -8.76 -14.99
C VAL A 81 0.23 -8.41 -15.98
N GLY A 82 -0.05 -8.47 -17.29
CA GLY A 82 0.85 -8.00 -18.33
C GLY A 82 1.15 -6.50 -18.23
N ARG A 83 0.11 -5.67 -18.07
CA ARG A 83 0.25 -4.20 -17.87
C ARG A 83 1.05 -3.86 -16.61
N LEU A 84 0.82 -4.57 -15.50
CA LEU A 84 1.61 -4.44 -14.28
C LEU A 84 3.07 -4.79 -14.56
N SER A 85 3.33 -5.95 -15.17
CA SER A 85 4.69 -6.40 -15.50
C SER A 85 5.44 -5.42 -16.42
N LEU A 86 4.78 -4.84 -17.42
CA LEU A 86 5.39 -3.82 -18.29
C LEU A 86 5.73 -2.53 -17.53
N ARG A 87 4.92 -2.15 -16.55
CA ARG A 87 5.11 -0.91 -15.79
C ARG A 87 6.17 -1.00 -14.70
N MET A 88 6.18 -2.09 -13.92
CA MET A 88 7.03 -2.22 -12.72
C MET A 88 8.06 -3.37 -12.82
N GLY A 89 8.12 -4.05 -13.96
CA GLY A 89 8.90 -5.28 -14.14
C GLY A 89 8.20 -6.49 -13.53
N GLU A 90 8.65 -7.69 -13.93
CA GLU A 90 8.10 -8.97 -13.45
C GLU A 90 8.17 -9.08 -11.92
N GLY A 91 9.35 -8.83 -11.32
CA GLY A 91 9.51 -8.86 -9.86
C GLY A 91 8.69 -7.80 -9.13
N GLY A 92 8.43 -6.64 -9.75
CA GLY A 92 7.55 -5.61 -9.20
C GLY A 92 6.10 -6.07 -9.18
N ALA A 93 5.64 -6.70 -10.27
CA ALA A 93 4.28 -7.23 -10.38
C ALA A 93 4.05 -8.37 -9.39
N GLU A 94 5.00 -9.30 -9.26
CA GLU A 94 4.97 -10.36 -8.24
C GLU A 94 4.89 -9.76 -6.83
N ALA A 95 5.71 -8.74 -6.53
CA ALA A 95 5.70 -8.08 -5.22
C ALA A 95 4.37 -7.36 -4.94
N PHE A 96 3.77 -6.71 -5.93
CA PHE A 96 2.45 -6.07 -5.80
C PHE A 96 1.34 -7.11 -5.51
N LEU A 97 1.35 -8.23 -6.22
CA LEU A 97 0.40 -9.32 -6.00
C LEU A 97 0.58 -9.95 -4.61
N LEU A 98 1.82 -10.16 -4.17
CA LEU A 98 2.12 -10.61 -2.80
C LEU A 98 1.66 -9.62 -1.73
N ALA A 99 1.83 -8.31 -1.96
CA ALA A 99 1.30 -7.29 -1.07
C ALA A 99 -0.23 -7.34 -0.99
N CYS A 100 -0.91 -7.58 -2.12
CA CYS A 100 -2.35 -7.82 -2.15
C CYS A 100 -2.73 -9.07 -1.34
N ALA A 101 -1.97 -10.16 -1.45
CA ALA A 101 -2.21 -11.38 -0.69
C ALA A 101 -2.11 -11.17 0.83
N ARG A 102 -1.12 -10.39 1.29
CA ARG A 102 -0.97 -10.02 2.71
C ARG A 102 -2.09 -9.10 3.20
N ALA A 103 -2.69 -8.32 2.29
CA ALA A 103 -3.79 -7.40 2.58
C ALA A 103 -5.18 -7.98 2.24
N LEU A 104 -5.33 -9.30 2.06
CA LEU A 104 -6.59 -9.92 1.64
C LEU A 104 -7.80 -9.48 2.47
N PRO A 105 -7.77 -9.44 3.82
CA PRO A 105 -8.91 -8.97 4.60
C PRO A 105 -9.35 -7.55 4.24
N ALA A 106 -8.41 -6.64 3.97
CA ALA A 106 -8.73 -5.28 3.54
C ALA A 106 -9.29 -5.26 2.12
N LEU A 107 -8.73 -6.05 1.20
CA LEU A 107 -9.24 -6.16 -0.17
C LEU A 107 -10.68 -6.70 -0.23
N GLU A 108 -11.07 -7.60 0.69
CA GLU A 108 -12.45 -8.08 0.79
C GLU A 108 -13.45 -6.99 1.21
N THR A 109 -13.00 -5.93 1.90
CA THR A 109 -13.88 -4.80 2.26
C THR A 109 -14.13 -3.84 1.10
N LEU A 110 -13.32 -3.89 0.05
CA LEU A 110 -13.48 -3.04 -1.12
C LEU A 110 -14.74 -3.47 -1.91
N PRO A 111 -15.49 -2.52 -2.48
CA PRO A 111 -16.72 -2.82 -3.22
C PRO A 111 -16.43 -3.61 -4.50
N VAL A 112 -17.50 -4.15 -5.08
CA VAL A 112 -17.51 -4.65 -6.46
C VAL A 112 -17.49 -3.43 -7.39
N GLY A 113 -16.57 -3.44 -8.37
CA GLY A 113 -16.26 -2.26 -9.19
C GLY A 113 -15.37 -1.30 -8.41
N ILE A 114 -14.09 -1.65 -8.29
CA ILE A 114 -13.11 -0.83 -7.55
C ILE A 114 -12.88 0.49 -8.27
N GLN A 115 -12.86 0.49 -9.60
CA GLN A 115 -12.55 1.67 -10.41
C GLN A 115 -13.56 2.82 -10.19
N PRO A 116 -14.89 2.64 -10.33
CA PRO A 116 -15.85 3.71 -10.04
C PRO A 116 -15.78 4.22 -8.59
N TRP A 117 -15.55 3.32 -7.63
CA TRP A 117 -15.37 3.69 -6.23
C TRP A 117 -14.13 4.57 -6.05
N LEU A 118 -12.98 4.13 -6.57
CA LEU A 118 -11.70 4.81 -6.40
C LEU A 118 -11.69 6.18 -7.10
N ARG A 119 -12.27 6.27 -8.31
CA ARG A 119 -12.45 7.55 -9.00
C ARG A 119 -13.25 8.53 -8.16
N ARG A 120 -14.33 8.10 -7.51
CA ARG A 120 -15.13 8.96 -6.63
C ARG A 120 -14.35 9.40 -5.38
N GLU A 121 -13.63 8.49 -4.73
CA GLU A 121 -12.81 8.84 -3.54
C GLU A 121 -11.70 9.84 -3.89
N LEU A 122 -11.17 9.81 -5.11
CA LEU A 122 -10.18 10.75 -5.61
C LEU A 122 -10.79 12.02 -6.22
N GLY A 123 -12.11 12.16 -6.28
CA GLY A 123 -12.78 13.30 -6.92
C GLY A 123 -12.52 13.39 -8.43
N LEU A 124 -12.38 12.24 -9.10
CA LEU A 124 -12.15 12.13 -10.54
C LEU A 124 -13.46 11.93 -11.30
N PRO A 125 -13.52 12.29 -12.60
CA PRO A 125 -14.69 12.02 -13.44
C PRO A 125 -15.04 10.53 -13.49
N SER A 126 -16.33 10.22 -13.38
CA SER A 126 -16.83 8.84 -13.44
C SER A 126 -17.06 8.32 -14.85
N GLY A 127 -17.17 9.22 -15.85
CA GLY A 127 -17.37 8.90 -17.26
C GLY A 127 -16.07 8.69 -18.03
N ASP A 128 -16.14 8.87 -19.35
CA ASP A 128 -14.95 8.83 -20.19
C ASP A 128 -14.03 10.03 -19.85
N ILE A 129 -12.74 9.75 -19.67
CA ILE A 129 -11.76 10.81 -19.38
C ILE A 129 -11.54 11.64 -20.64
N ASP A 130 -11.63 11.04 -21.83
CA ASP A 130 -11.47 11.77 -23.09
C ASP A 130 -12.62 12.76 -23.30
N GLU A 131 -13.85 12.38 -22.94
CA GLU A 131 -15.00 13.31 -22.91
C GLU A 131 -14.77 14.44 -21.90
N ALA A 132 -14.26 14.13 -20.70
CA ALA A 132 -13.97 15.15 -19.68
C ALA A 132 -12.87 16.14 -20.11
N ILE A 133 -11.86 15.68 -20.86
CA ILE A 133 -10.83 16.56 -21.45
C ILE A 133 -11.46 17.44 -22.54
N ALA A 134 -12.28 16.86 -23.42
CA ALA A 134 -12.94 17.60 -24.48
C ALA A 134 -13.86 18.70 -23.94
N GLU A 135 -14.71 18.39 -22.95
CA GLU A 135 -15.56 19.37 -22.25
C GLU A 135 -14.74 20.50 -21.63
N TRP A 136 -13.58 20.17 -21.07
CA TRP A 136 -12.69 21.17 -20.51
C TRP A 136 -12.04 22.04 -21.61
N CYS A 137 -11.62 21.45 -22.73
CA CYS A 137 -11.07 22.21 -23.86
C CYS A 137 -12.09 23.18 -24.44
N ASP A 138 -13.37 22.80 -24.47
CA ASP A 138 -14.47 23.65 -24.94
C ASP A 138 -14.83 24.77 -23.94
N ALA A 139 -14.52 24.60 -22.66
CA ALA A 139 -14.75 25.60 -21.62
C ALA A 139 -13.63 26.65 -21.52
N LEU A 140 -12.50 26.47 -22.21
CA LEU A 140 -11.40 27.42 -22.21
C LEU A 140 -11.76 28.75 -22.90
N ASP A 141 -11.18 29.83 -22.41
CA ASP A 141 -11.30 31.15 -23.03
C ASP A 141 -10.46 31.22 -24.32
N LEU A 142 -11.12 30.90 -25.45
CA LEU A 142 -10.49 30.90 -26.77
C LEU A 142 -9.99 32.31 -27.18
N ASP A 143 -10.62 33.39 -26.70
CA ASP A 143 -10.19 34.76 -26.98
C ASP A 143 -8.88 35.08 -26.25
N ALA A 144 -8.77 34.68 -24.98
CA ALA A 144 -7.52 34.78 -24.21
C ALA A 144 -6.38 34.00 -24.88
N ILE A 145 -6.66 32.78 -25.35
CA ILE A 145 -5.69 31.94 -26.07
C ILE A 145 -5.29 32.58 -27.40
N ALA A 146 -6.23 33.15 -28.15
CA ALA A 146 -5.95 33.86 -29.39
C ALA A 146 -5.07 35.11 -29.17
N ARG A 147 -5.26 35.84 -28.05
CA ARG A 147 -4.38 36.97 -27.65
C ARG A 147 -2.95 36.50 -27.39
N ILE A 148 -2.76 35.35 -26.73
CA ILE A 148 -1.42 34.74 -26.55
C ILE A 148 -0.77 34.45 -27.90
N ALA A 149 -1.52 33.88 -28.86
CA ALA A 149 -1.00 33.62 -30.21
C ALA A 149 -0.61 34.92 -30.93
N ALA A 150 -1.44 35.95 -30.85
CA ALA A 150 -1.18 37.26 -31.47
C ALA A 150 0.07 37.92 -30.90
N ALA A 151 0.25 37.91 -29.57
CA ALA A 151 1.45 38.44 -28.91
C ALA A 151 2.72 37.69 -29.33
N ASN A 152 2.67 36.35 -29.38
CA ASN A 152 3.79 35.53 -29.85
C ASN A 152 4.16 35.80 -31.32
N ARG A 153 3.16 36.05 -32.17
CA ARG A 153 3.35 36.45 -33.57
C ARG A 153 3.99 37.84 -33.68
N ALA A 154 3.53 38.80 -32.87
CA ALA A 154 4.05 40.17 -32.82
C ALA A 154 5.49 40.23 -32.29
N TRP A 155 5.89 39.29 -31.44
CA TRP A 155 7.27 39.19 -30.96
C TRP A 155 8.29 39.00 -32.10
N GLY A 156 7.89 38.32 -33.18
CA GLY A 156 8.66 38.27 -34.44
C GLY A 156 9.92 37.40 -34.42
N THR A 157 10.12 36.58 -33.38
CA THR A 157 11.24 35.61 -33.29
C THR A 157 10.83 34.26 -33.86
N ALA A 158 11.79 33.41 -34.25
CA ALA A 158 11.49 32.05 -34.72
C ALA A 158 10.70 31.24 -33.67
N THR A 159 11.07 31.36 -32.38
CA THR A 159 10.37 30.73 -31.25
C THR A 159 8.96 31.28 -31.07
N GLY A 160 8.77 32.60 -31.17
CA GLY A 160 7.45 33.23 -31.08
C GLY A 160 6.54 32.81 -32.25
N GLN A 161 7.07 32.74 -33.47
CA GLN A 161 6.29 32.26 -34.63
C GLN A 161 5.89 30.79 -34.48
N ALA A 162 6.79 29.94 -33.98
CA ALA A 162 6.48 28.53 -33.69
C ALA A 162 5.38 28.42 -32.63
N ALA A 163 5.50 29.14 -31.51
CA ALA A 163 4.48 29.18 -30.46
C ALA A 163 3.12 29.65 -30.99
N ALA A 164 3.09 30.74 -31.78
CA ALA A 164 1.87 31.24 -32.39
C ALA A 164 1.23 30.23 -33.36
N ALA A 165 2.05 29.47 -34.09
CA ALA A 165 1.58 28.41 -34.98
C ALA A 165 0.98 27.23 -34.20
N THR A 166 1.60 26.80 -33.10
CA THR A 166 1.07 25.76 -32.21
C THR A 166 -0.28 26.16 -31.64
N VAL A 167 -0.40 27.38 -31.10
CA VAL A 167 -1.68 27.86 -30.56
C VAL A 167 -2.75 27.94 -31.65
N GLN A 168 -2.40 28.44 -32.84
CA GLN A 168 -3.35 28.53 -33.95
C GLN A 168 -3.82 27.14 -34.40
N HIS A 169 -2.91 26.17 -34.50
CA HIS A 169 -3.26 24.80 -34.84
C HIS A 169 -4.24 24.20 -33.82
N TRP A 170 -4.01 24.43 -32.53
CA TRP A 170 -4.90 23.97 -31.48
C TRP A 170 -6.29 24.64 -31.56
N LEU A 171 -6.35 25.96 -31.81
CA LEU A 171 -7.62 26.68 -31.97
C LEU A 171 -8.44 26.15 -33.16
N ASP A 172 -7.77 25.80 -34.26
CA ASP A 172 -8.38 25.31 -35.49
C ASP A 172 -8.69 23.80 -35.46
N SER A 173 -8.22 23.06 -34.45
CA SER A 173 -8.42 21.62 -34.33
C SER A 173 -9.85 21.26 -33.92
N GLU A 174 -10.42 20.23 -34.57
CA GLU A 174 -11.66 19.58 -34.14
C GLU A 174 -11.44 18.65 -32.94
N ASP A 175 -10.21 18.16 -32.74
CA ASP A 175 -9.78 17.36 -31.60
C ASP A 175 -8.69 18.12 -30.83
N ARG A 176 -9.15 19.01 -29.94
CA ARG A 176 -8.27 19.83 -29.10
C ARG A 176 -7.64 19.02 -27.96
N ALA A 177 -8.29 17.95 -27.54
CA ALA A 177 -7.81 17.09 -26.46
C ALA A 177 -6.49 16.41 -26.86
N ALA A 178 -6.40 15.93 -28.10
CA ALA A 178 -5.23 15.22 -28.62
C ALA A 178 -3.93 16.06 -28.68
N THR A 179 -4.03 17.40 -28.66
CA THR A 179 -2.87 18.30 -28.76
C THR A 179 -2.75 19.25 -27.56
N LEU A 180 -3.37 18.90 -26.42
CA LEU A 180 -3.36 19.71 -25.20
C LEU A 180 -1.95 19.92 -24.64
N ASP A 181 -1.12 18.89 -24.66
CA ASP A 181 0.28 18.96 -24.22
C ASP A 181 1.13 19.90 -25.09
N GLU A 182 0.82 19.99 -26.39
CA GLU A 182 1.45 20.97 -27.28
C GLU A 182 1.06 22.40 -26.89
N LEU A 183 -0.23 22.66 -26.65
CA LEU A 183 -0.71 23.97 -26.16
C LEU A 183 -0.04 24.34 -24.83
N ALA A 184 -0.02 23.40 -23.87
CA ALA A 184 0.60 23.61 -22.56
C ALA A 184 2.08 23.98 -22.69
N SER A 185 2.81 23.38 -23.64
CA SER A 185 4.24 23.62 -23.86
C SER A 185 4.58 25.07 -24.25
N VAL A 186 3.61 25.84 -24.77
CA VAL A 186 3.74 27.26 -25.14
C VAL A 186 3.93 28.14 -23.91
N VAL A 187 3.25 27.81 -22.81
CA VAL A 187 3.25 28.61 -21.57
C VAL A 187 3.95 27.91 -20.39
N LEU A 188 4.13 26.59 -20.46
CA LEU A 188 4.84 25.78 -19.46
C LEU A 188 6.17 25.24 -19.99
N THR A 189 7.14 25.08 -19.09
CA THR A 189 8.39 24.39 -19.36
C THR A 189 8.20 22.88 -19.41
N GLY A 190 9.21 22.12 -19.84
CA GLY A 190 9.18 20.66 -19.80
C GLY A 190 9.10 20.06 -18.39
N THR A 191 9.28 20.86 -17.33
CA THR A 191 9.05 20.45 -15.94
C THR A 191 7.69 20.92 -15.40
N GLY A 192 6.80 21.44 -16.26
CA GLY A 192 5.48 21.93 -15.88
C GLY A 192 5.48 23.27 -15.14
N THR A 193 6.57 24.05 -15.19
CA THR A 193 6.64 25.37 -14.53
C THR A 193 6.32 26.50 -15.50
N GLN A 194 5.72 27.58 -15.01
CA GLN A 194 5.39 28.74 -15.83
C GLN A 194 6.62 29.34 -16.53
N ARG A 195 6.54 29.55 -17.85
CA ARG A 195 7.57 30.25 -18.61
C ARG A 195 7.56 31.74 -18.29
N LYS A 196 8.74 32.34 -18.21
CA LYS A 196 8.89 33.79 -18.05
C LYS A 196 8.52 34.51 -19.35
N ALA A 197 7.65 35.50 -19.26
CA ALA A 197 7.33 36.36 -20.39
C ALA A 197 8.52 37.27 -20.71
N SER A 198 8.79 37.47 -22.01
CA SER A 198 9.77 38.46 -22.45
C SER A 198 9.14 39.84 -22.48
N LYS A 199 9.94 40.90 -22.32
CA LYS A 199 9.45 42.28 -22.42
C LYS A 199 8.67 42.55 -23.71
N LYS A 200 9.09 41.97 -24.84
CA LYS A 200 8.42 42.15 -26.13
C LYS A 200 7.02 41.51 -26.18
N LEU A 201 6.78 40.45 -25.41
CA LEU A 201 5.44 39.85 -25.29
C LEU A 201 4.53 40.78 -24.48
N ILE A 202 5.04 41.32 -23.38
CA ILE A 202 4.32 42.28 -22.53
C ILE A 202 4.04 43.59 -23.29
N ASP A 203 4.99 44.06 -24.10
CA ASP A 203 4.81 45.26 -24.93
C ASP A 203 3.73 45.05 -26.00
N ALA A 204 3.54 43.81 -26.48
CA ALA A 204 2.53 43.46 -27.48
C ALA A 204 1.14 43.18 -26.86
N GLU A 205 1.12 42.62 -25.65
CA GLU A 205 -0.08 42.29 -24.89
C GLU A 205 0.21 42.55 -23.39
N PRO A 206 -0.28 43.69 -22.83
CA PRO A 206 0.00 44.06 -21.44
C PRO A 206 -0.41 43.01 -20.41
N ASP A 207 -1.45 42.22 -20.71
CA ASP A 207 -1.96 41.17 -19.82
C ASP A 207 -1.28 39.80 -20.04
N TYR A 208 -0.25 39.72 -20.90
CA TYR A 208 0.31 38.44 -21.35
C TYR A 208 0.71 37.52 -20.19
N GLU A 209 1.33 38.06 -19.14
CA GLU A 209 1.74 37.26 -17.97
C GLU A 209 0.54 36.65 -17.24
N VAL A 210 -0.57 37.38 -17.16
CA VAL A 210 -1.81 36.90 -16.53
C VAL A 210 -2.45 35.83 -17.41
N LEU A 211 -2.62 36.11 -18.71
CA LEU A 211 -3.20 35.15 -19.67
C LEU A 211 -2.40 33.86 -19.74
N ALA A 212 -1.07 33.96 -19.84
CA ALA A 212 -0.20 32.79 -19.91
C ALA A 212 -0.18 31.99 -18.60
N ARG A 213 -0.31 32.67 -17.45
CA ARG A 213 -0.41 32.01 -16.14
C ARG A 213 -1.75 31.29 -16.00
N ASP A 214 -2.86 31.94 -16.30
CA ASP A 214 -4.20 31.34 -16.18
C ASP A 214 -4.33 30.13 -17.13
N LEU A 215 -3.84 30.23 -18.37
CA LEU A 215 -3.76 29.08 -19.28
C LEU A 215 -2.84 27.97 -18.73
N GLY A 216 -1.68 28.33 -18.17
CA GLY A 216 -0.73 27.38 -17.59
C GLY A 216 -1.31 26.63 -16.40
N GLU A 217 -1.98 27.34 -15.48
CA GLU A 217 -2.71 26.76 -14.33
C GLU A 217 -3.79 25.80 -14.82
N ALA A 218 -4.63 26.24 -15.77
CA ALA A 218 -5.71 25.44 -16.31
C ALA A 218 -5.17 24.15 -16.98
N CYS A 219 -4.16 24.25 -17.86
CA CYS A 219 -3.54 23.08 -18.48
C CYS A 219 -2.92 22.13 -17.44
N THR A 220 -2.28 22.67 -16.40
CA THR A 220 -1.68 21.87 -15.32
C THR A 220 -2.74 21.06 -14.58
N ASP A 221 -3.89 21.67 -14.28
CA ASP A 221 -4.99 21.01 -13.58
C ASP A 221 -5.54 19.82 -14.37
N VAL A 222 -5.76 19.98 -15.67
CA VAL A 222 -6.26 18.88 -16.51
C VAL A 222 -5.24 17.80 -16.76
N LEU A 223 -4.00 18.15 -17.09
CA LEU A 223 -2.95 17.13 -17.28
C LEU A 223 -2.72 16.33 -15.98
N SER A 224 -2.81 16.99 -14.83
CA SER A 224 -2.75 16.33 -13.52
C SER A 224 -3.98 15.44 -13.26
N MET A 225 -5.18 15.88 -13.64
CA MET A 225 -6.40 15.09 -13.54
C MET A 225 -6.31 13.82 -14.40
N VAL A 226 -5.86 13.94 -15.65
CA VAL A 226 -5.67 12.81 -16.58
C VAL A 226 -4.66 11.83 -16.00
N GLN A 227 -3.49 12.31 -15.55
CA GLN A 227 -2.47 11.44 -14.95
C GLN A 227 -3.01 10.69 -13.72
N ARG A 228 -3.77 11.38 -12.86
CA ARG A 228 -4.42 10.78 -11.69
C ARG A 228 -5.47 9.75 -12.09
N ALA A 229 -6.26 10.02 -13.14
CA ALA A 229 -7.27 9.10 -13.66
C ALA A 229 -6.65 7.83 -14.26
N THR A 230 -5.64 7.98 -15.12
CA THR A 230 -4.92 6.83 -15.69
C THR A 230 -4.29 5.96 -14.60
N TYR A 231 -3.67 6.58 -13.58
CA TYR A 231 -3.10 5.83 -12.47
C TYR A 231 -4.19 5.16 -11.61
N CYS A 232 -5.28 5.86 -11.34
CA CYS A 232 -6.45 5.35 -10.62
C CYS A 232 -7.01 4.10 -11.30
N ASP A 233 -7.22 4.14 -12.62
CA ASP A 233 -7.76 3.02 -13.38
C ASP A 233 -6.83 1.81 -13.34
N LEU A 234 -5.53 2.04 -13.55
CA LEU A 234 -4.53 0.98 -13.46
C LEU A 234 -4.47 0.37 -12.05
N LEU A 235 -4.54 1.20 -11.01
CA LEU A 235 -4.54 0.74 -9.62
C LEU A 235 -5.79 -0.07 -9.32
N ALA A 236 -6.96 0.39 -9.77
CA ALA A 236 -8.22 -0.32 -9.58
C ALA A 236 -8.20 -1.70 -10.27
N ASP A 237 -7.75 -1.76 -11.53
CA ASP A 237 -7.52 -3.00 -12.26
C ASP A 237 -6.57 -3.92 -11.50
N GLY A 238 -5.43 -3.39 -11.04
CA GLY A 238 -4.45 -4.12 -10.27
C GLY A 238 -5.02 -4.67 -8.96
N LEU A 239 -5.84 -3.89 -8.24
CA LEU A 239 -6.48 -4.32 -6.99
C LEU A 239 -7.57 -5.38 -7.22
N GLU A 240 -8.29 -5.34 -8.34
CA GLU A 240 -9.27 -6.37 -8.69
C GLU A 240 -8.56 -7.72 -8.93
N VAL A 241 -7.53 -7.73 -9.78
CA VAL A 241 -6.74 -8.95 -10.03
C VAL A 241 -5.94 -9.37 -8.80
N GLY A 242 -5.42 -8.41 -8.05
CA GLY A 242 -4.73 -8.63 -6.78
C GLY A 242 -5.62 -9.33 -5.76
N ARG A 243 -6.92 -9.00 -5.71
CA ARG A 243 -7.90 -9.68 -4.85
C ARG A 243 -8.12 -11.13 -5.29
N ASP A 244 -8.23 -11.39 -6.58
CA ASP A 244 -8.38 -12.75 -7.11
C ASP A 244 -7.12 -13.60 -6.85
N TYR A 245 -5.93 -13.03 -7.07
CA TYR A 245 -4.67 -13.67 -6.72
C TYR A 245 -4.58 -13.96 -5.23
N ALA A 246 -4.92 -12.98 -4.38
CA ALA A 246 -4.88 -13.11 -2.93
C ALA A 246 -5.77 -14.25 -2.43
N ARG A 247 -6.98 -14.40 -2.98
CA ARG A 247 -7.89 -15.52 -2.70
C ARG A 247 -7.29 -16.86 -3.13
N GLY A 248 -6.72 -16.91 -4.35
CA GLY A 248 -6.06 -18.11 -4.87
C GLY A 248 -4.87 -18.55 -4.02
N TYR A 249 -4.03 -17.60 -3.62
CA TYR A 249 -2.87 -17.83 -2.75
C TYR A 249 -3.28 -18.30 -1.36
N ALA A 250 -4.30 -17.67 -0.75
CA ALA A 250 -4.84 -18.13 0.54
C ALA A 250 -5.38 -19.56 0.46
N LEU A 251 -6.06 -19.92 -0.64
CA LEU A 251 -6.52 -21.30 -0.87
C LEU A 251 -5.35 -22.28 -1.04
N ALA A 252 -4.30 -21.88 -1.77
CA ALA A 252 -3.09 -22.68 -1.94
C ALA A 252 -2.40 -22.96 -0.60
N LYS A 253 -2.21 -21.93 0.24
CA LYS A 253 -1.70 -22.06 1.61
C LYS A 253 -2.54 -23.03 2.44
N ARG A 254 -3.86 -22.86 2.41
CA ARG A 254 -4.79 -23.74 3.14
C ARG A 254 -4.68 -25.20 2.71
N ARG A 255 -4.59 -25.48 1.40
CA ARG A 255 -4.43 -26.83 0.85
C ARG A 255 -3.10 -27.46 1.25
N ALA A 256 -2.04 -26.66 1.32
CA ALA A 256 -0.72 -27.10 1.78
C ALA A 256 -0.63 -27.29 3.30
N GLY A 257 -1.67 -26.88 4.06
CA GLY A 257 -1.59 -26.80 5.52
C GLY A 257 -0.46 -25.87 5.98
N ALA A 258 -0.24 -24.80 5.24
CA ALA A 258 0.91 -23.93 5.43
C ALA A 258 0.49 -22.51 5.84
N VAL A 259 1.33 -21.86 6.63
CA VAL A 259 1.15 -20.48 7.08
C VAL A 259 2.46 -19.74 6.88
N ASP A 260 2.43 -18.49 6.46
CA ASP A 260 3.63 -17.65 6.43
C ASP A 260 3.82 -16.91 7.77
N PHE A 261 4.92 -16.17 7.91
CA PHE A 261 5.22 -15.45 9.15
C PHE A 261 4.24 -14.32 9.44
N ASP A 262 3.73 -13.65 8.41
CA ASP A 262 2.73 -12.60 8.55
C ASP A 262 1.39 -13.20 9.01
N ASP A 263 1.00 -14.35 8.46
CA ASP A 263 -0.18 -15.12 8.90
C ASP A 263 -0.07 -15.50 10.37
N LEU A 264 1.09 -15.95 10.86
CA LEU A 264 1.27 -16.34 12.26
C LEU A 264 0.94 -15.19 13.20
N ILE A 265 1.44 -13.99 12.89
CA ILE A 265 1.19 -12.78 13.66
C ILE A 265 -0.29 -12.38 13.57
N ALA A 266 -0.83 -12.26 12.36
CA ALA A 266 -2.20 -11.81 12.14
C ALA A 266 -3.23 -12.77 12.74
N THR A 267 -3.04 -14.08 12.56
CA THR A 267 -3.93 -15.12 13.09
C THR A 267 -3.87 -15.18 14.61
N THR A 268 -2.69 -14.98 15.20
CA THR A 268 -2.54 -14.92 16.67
C THR A 268 -3.30 -13.73 17.24
N VAL A 269 -3.17 -12.54 16.63
CA VAL A 269 -3.94 -11.36 17.02
C VAL A 269 -5.44 -11.64 16.91
N ALA A 270 -5.90 -12.23 15.81
CA ALA A 270 -7.31 -12.55 15.60
C ALA A 270 -7.84 -13.55 16.63
N LEU A 271 -7.09 -14.61 16.95
CA LEU A 271 -7.44 -15.60 17.97
C LEU A 271 -7.58 -14.95 19.36
N LEU A 272 -6.64 -14.08 19.72
CA LEU A 272 -6.66 -13.37 20.99
C LEU A 272 -7.84 -12.39 21.06
N ASP A 273 -8.18 -11.72 19.96
CA ASP A 273 -9.30 -10.77 19.91
C ASP A 273 -10.68 -11.45 19.80
N GLN A 274 -10.73 -12.76 19.55
CA GLN A 274 -11.99 -13.49 19.37
C GLN A 274 -12.80 -13.58 20.68
N PRO A 275 -14.09 -13.16 20.68
CA PRO A 275 -14.93 -13.21 21.88
C PRO A 275 -15.06 -14.63 22.45
N GLY A 276 -14.97 -14.75 23.78
CA GLY A 276 -15.05 -16.02 24.51
C GLY A 276 -13.76 -16.82 24.48
N ILE A 277 -13.31 -17.29 23.30
CA ILE A 277 -12.10 -18.11 23.21
C ILE A 277 -10.84 -17.30 23.51
N GLY A 278 -10.74 -16.06 23.04
CA GLY A 278 -9.59 -15.20 23.29
C GLY A 278 -9.39 -14.90 24.77
N GLU A 279 -10.48 -14.72 25.53
CA GLU A 279 -10.43 -14.57 26.99
C GLU A 279 -9.91 -15.84 27.67
N TRP A 280 -10.37 -17.01 27.23
CA TRP A 280 -9.89 -18.28 27.77
C TRP A 280 -8.42 -18.57 27.43
N VAL A 281 -7.99 -18.22 26.21
CA VAL A 281 -6.60 -18.33 25.76
C VAL A 281 -5.70 -17.40 26.58
N ARG A 282 -6.09 -16.13 26.76
CA ARG A 282 -5.35 -15.17 27.61
C ARG A 282 -5.27 -15.67 29.05
N TYR A 283 -6.37 -16.12 29.65
CA TYR A 283 -6.40 -16.70 31.00
C TYR A 283 -5.40 -17.86 31.17
N LYS A 284 -5.31 -18.75 30.17
CA LYS A 284 -4.33 -19.84 30.21
C LYS A 284 -2.88 -19.35 30.09
N LEU A 285 -2.63 -18.32 29.29
CA LEU A 285 -1.31 -17.74 29.12
C LEU A 285 -0.88 -16.96 30.37
N ASP A 286 -1.83 -16.30 31.04
CA ASP A 286 -1.64 -15.56 32.28
C ASP A 286 -1.22 -16.46 33.45
N GLN A 287 -1.84 -17.64 33.59
CA GLN A 287 -1.42 -18.61 34.60
C GLN A 287 0.01 -19.12 34.43
N ALA A 288 0.57 -19.04 33.22
CA ALA A 288 1.89 -19.56 32.90
C ALA A 288 3.00 -18.49 32.92
N THR A 289 2.65 -17.20 32.93
CA THR A 289 3.61 -16.11 32.65
C THR A 289 3.55 -15.02 33.73
N GLU A 290 4.61 -14.89 34.54
CA GLU A 290 4.70 -13.83 35.56
C GLU A 290 5.50 -12.62 35.10
N HIS A 291 6.50 -12.84 34.24
CA HIS A 291 7.42 -11.81 33.77
C HIS A 291 7.56 -11.87 32.25
N LEU A 292 7.38 -10.73 31.58
CA LEU A 292 7.59 -10.60 30.13
C LEU A 292 8.80 -9.70 29.87
N LEU A 293 9.80 -10.24 29.18
CA LEU A 293 11.01 -9.52 28.80
C LEU A 293 11.03 -9.39 27.27
N ILE A 294 11.15 -8.16 26.78
CA ILE A 294 11.18 -7.84 25.36
C ILE A 294 12.52 -7.20 25.05
N ASP A 295 13.28 -7.83 24.17
CA ASP A 295 14.52 -7.31 23.63
C ASP A 295 14.25 -6.69 22.24
N GLU A 296 15.12 -5.77 21.82
CA GLU A 296 15.00 -5.05 20.53
C GLU A 296 13.60 -4.43 20.32
N ALA A 297 13.06 -3.80 21.36
CA ALA A 297 11.71 -3.23 21.35
C ALA A 297 11.50 -2.16 20.26
N GLN A 298 12.57 -1.55 19.74
CA GLN A 298 12.52 -0.61 18.62
C GLN A 298 12.15 -1.26 17.28
N ASP A 299 12.36 -2.57 17.14
CA ASP A 299 12.09 -3.31 15.90
C ASP A 299 10.78 -4.14 16.00
N THR A 300 9.91 -3.78 16.95
CA THR A 300 8.62 -4.45 17.16
C THR A 300 7.49 -3.66 16.49
N ASN A 301 6.76 -4.28 15.56
CA ASN A 301 5.68 -3.60 14.83
C ASN A 301 4.34 -3.56 15.61
N GLY A 302 3.36 -2.82 15.08
CA GLY A 302 2.07 -2.62 15.73
C GLY A 302 1.29 -3.91 16.06
N HIS A 303 1.37 -4.93 15.21
CA HIS A 303 0.71 -6.22 15.44
C HIS A 303 1.42 -7.03 16.53
N GLN A 304 2.75 -7.06 16.51
CA GLN A 304 3.55 -7.70 17.54
C GLN A 304 3.33 -7.07 18.92
N TRP A 305 3.25 -5.74 19.00
CA TRP A 305 2.88 -5.03 20.23
C TRP A 305 1.46 -5.35 20.70
N ARG A 306 0.54 -5.65 19.79
CA ARG A 306 -0.83 -6.06 20.15
C ARG A 306 -0.85 -7.43 20.80
N ILE A 307 -0.01 -8.36 20.35
CA ILE A 307 0.20 -9.66 21.01
C ILE A 307 0.79 -9.45 22.41
N VAL A 308 1.84 -8.64 22.52
CA VAL A 308 2.47 -8.30 23.80
C VAL A 308 1.45 -7.70 24.78
N ARG A 309 0.62 -6.75 24.32
CA ARG A 309 -0.44 -6.16 25.14
C ARG A 309 -1.47 -7.18 25.57
N ALA A 310 -1.94 -8.04 24.67
CA ALA A 310 -2.88 -9.11 25.02
C ALA A 310 -2.35 -10.07 26.09
N LEU A 311 -1.02 -10.29 26.15
CA LEU A 311 -0.38 -11.05 27.22
C LEU A 311 -0.29 -10.27 28.54
N ALA A 312 -0.06 -8.96 28.47
CA ALA A 312 0.15 -8.10 29.62
C ALA A 312 -1.14 -7.54 30.23
N ASP A 313 -2.23 -7.42 29.48
CA ASP A 313 -3.46 -6.77 29.93
C ASP A 313 -4.09 -7.53 31.12
N GLU A 314 -3.98 -8.86 31.15
CA GLU A 314 -4.42 -9.67 32.29
C GLU A 314 -3.53 -9.51 33.54
N PHE A 315 -2.31 -8.97 33.40
CA PHE A 315 -1.46 -8.69 34.57
C PHE A 315 -2.03 -7.60 35.46
N PHE A 316 -2.89 -6.73 34.91
CA PHE A 316 -3.37 -5.53 35.58
C PHE A 316 -4.88 -5.54 35.87
N VAL A 317 -5.63 -6.51 35.35
CA VAL A 317 -7.04 -6.74 35.68
C VAL A 317 -7.13 -7.50 37.00
N GLY A 318 -7.94 -7.01 37.95
CA GLY A 318 -8.09 -7.68 39.25
C GLY A 318 -7.04 -7.31 40.30
N ARG A 319 -6.50 -6.07 40.28
CA ARG A 319 -5.75 -5.50 41.43
C ARG A 319 -6.69 -5.31 42.64
N GLY A 320 -7.06 -6.43 43.23
CA GLY A 320 -7.98 -6.53 44.33
C GLY A 320 -8.05 -8.00 44.71
N ILE A 321 -7.24 -8.37 45.71
CA ILE A 321 -7.37 -9.59 46.52
C ILE A 321 -6.63 -10.81 45.91
N TYR A 322 -5.39 -11.03 46.38
CA TYR A 322 -4.49 -12.17 46.15
C TYR A 322 -3.81 -12.33 44.77
N ALA A 323 -2.76 -11.53 44.50
CA ALA A 323 -1.66 -11.97 43.63
C ALA A 323 -0.39 -12.18 44.49
N PRO A 324 0.14 -13.41 44.64
CA PRO A 324 1.30 -13.68 45.50
C PRO A 324 2.64 -13.19 44.94
N SER A 325 2.71 -12.80 43.65
CA SER A 325 3.94 -12.39 42.95
C SER A 325 3.75 -11.07 42.18
N THR A 326 4.82 -10.25 42.13
CA THR A 326 4.85 -9.00 41.35
C THR A 326 5.04 -9.34 39.88
N ARG A 327 4.00 -9.16 39.05
CA ARG A 327 4.10 -9.30 37.59
C ARG A 327 4.81 -8.10 36.97
N THR A 328 5.68 -8.33 35.99
CA THR A 328 6.49 -7.25 35.38
C THR A 328 6.61 -7.37 33.86
N LEU A 329 6.50 -6.24 33.18
CA LEU A 329 6.89 -6.07 31.78
C LEU A 329 8.21 -5.28 31.74
N PHE A 330 9.23 -5.83 31.09
CA PHE A 330 10.54 -5.20 30.92
C PHE A 330 10.89 -5.15 29.44
N THR A 331 11.19 -3.95 28.94
CA THR A 331 11.48 -3.70 27.52
C THR A 331 12.84 -3.05 27.37
N VAL A 332 13.69 -3.60 26.51
CA VAL A 332 15.00 -3.06 26.16
C VAL A 332 15.01 -2.71 24.67
N GLY A 333 15.60 -1.58 24.31
CA GLY A 333 15.77 -1.18 22.93
C GLY A 333 16.58 0.11 22.78
N ASP A 334 17.05 0.37 21.57
CA ASP A 334 17.78 1.60 21.19
C ASP A 334 17.18 2.20 19.92
N TYR A 335 16.52 3.35 20.06
CA TYR A 335 15.90 4.05 18.93
C TYR A 335 16.89 4.41 17.82
N LYS A 336 18.19 4.57 18.14
CA LYS A 336 19.22 4.86 17.12
C LYS A 336 19.55 3.64 16.24
N GLN A 337 19.08 2.45 16.63
CA GLN A 337 19.31 1.19 15.91
C GLN A 337 18.03 0.68 15.22
N ALA A 338 16.94 1.46 15.23
CA ALA A 338 15.72 1.14 14.49
C ALA A 338 15.99 1.21 12.97
N ILE A 339 16.30 0.07 12.37
CA ILE A 339 16.64 -0.05 10.94
C ILE A 339 15.59 -0.86 10.16
N PHE A 340 14.58 -1.42 10.84
CA PHE A 340 13.56 -2.29 10.25
C PHE A 340 12.23 -1.58 9.93
N GLY A 341 12.23 -0.25 9.73
CA GLY A 341 11.03 0.55 9.45
C GLY A 341 10.19 0.07 8.24
N PHE A 342 10.77 -0.69 7.31
CA PHE A 342 10.05 -1.33 6.20
C PHE A 342 9.08 -2.44 6.65
N GLN A 343 9.20 -2.94 7.90
CA GLN A 343 8.29 -3.90 8.53
C GLN A 343 7.21 -3.22 9.40
N GLY A 344 7.14 -1.89 9.41
CA GLY A 344 6.15 -1.11 10.18
C GLY A 344 6.49 -0.99 11.68
N THR A 345 7.78 -1.01 12.01
CA THR A 345 8.34 -0.77 13.35
C THR A 345 8.47 0.73 13.63
#